data_AF-A0A9P8A2X9-F1
#
_entry.id   AF-A0A9P8A2X9-F1
#
_cell.length_a   1.000
_cell.length_b   1.000
_cell.length_c   1.000
_cell.angle_alpha   90.00
_cell.angle_beta   90.00
_cell.angle_gamma   90.00
#
_symmetry.space_group_name_H-M   'P 1'
#
loop_
_entity.id
_entity.type
_entity.pdbx_description
1 polymer ?
#
loop_
_entity_poly.entity_id
_entity_poly.type
_entity_poly.pdbx_seq_one_letter_code
_entity_poly.pdbx_strand_id
1 'polypeptide(L)'
;MSDLKQKEIVPWHDFVAGSLGGMAQVTVGQPMDTIKTRLQIEGPNGRFLGPMDCFRKTISNEGFLGLYKGMASPLVGVAAVNALLFAAYSNFKKLQEPYPGGPLTLGQIGIAGAGAGIVNAVLASPVELLKIKMQAQYGAGSTVHYSGPVDCARQLIKEHGIRHGLMRGYWISVIREIPGYAGFYAGFEGMKRYLTPQGEDPATYPLGLLSLMASGATGGVSYWFACYPLDMLKSMIQNQPNPPKGAFYIMDAAKQVYREGGIKPFFRGFSPTIIRAVPAAAATFTTYELIPFTLTQTRPQNMSSAYGAIARPVSDKSLSSILPRNATLRQHVNGNGASVANGEATAAAATLFRITSSKDLDSASQVYTLTQAAQPSLVTAMHQVFNEEVKRGDTYPQEFALDETQFDSYFFSGDSFVLLKGHYRDAREVQAKADAKEWSQDLLGYFYVKPNFPICNGGFIVNPAHRGLGIGGILGKAFLRVVPIIGYKASMFNLVFVSNVASIKLWRRLGFQEIGRIPKAGRLRGQGQGGQDASSSDDNEGYVDAIQFYWDFETMAVPAEYDA
;
A
#
# COMPACT_ATOMS: atom_id res chain seq x y z
N MET A 1 -20.08 8.72 0.04
CA MET A 1 -19.15 7.72 -0.56
C MET A 1 -17.72 8.17 -0.32
N SER A 2 -17.41 8.42 0.94
CA SER A 2 -16.16 8.94 1.47
C SER A 2 -15.66 7.87 2.43
N ASP A 3 -14.60 7.16 2.07
CA ASP A 3 -13.68 6.45 2.99
C ASP A 3 -12.76 5.52 2.18
N LEU A 4 -12.01 6.10 1.25
CA LEU A 4 -10.76 5.48 0.82
C LEU A 4 -9.72 5.81 1.89
N LYS A 5 -9.71 4.96 2.92
CA LYS A 5 -8.66 4.92 3.95
C LYS A 5 -7.31 5.05 3.28
N GLN A 6 -6.60 6.11 3.65
CA GLN A 6 -5.20 6.35 3.34
C GLN A 6 -4.41 5.16 3.94
N LYS A 7 -4.26 4.07 3.16
CA LYS A 7 -3.39 2.95 3.53
C LYS A 7 -1.99 3.52 3.66
N GLU A 8 -1.34 3.30 4.80
CA GLU A 8 0.11 3.48 4.88
C GLU A 8 0.76 2.49 3.92
N ILE A 9 1.05 2.97 2.71
CA ILE A 9 1.79 2.22 1.71
C ILE A 9 3.24 2.21 2.18
N VAL A 10 3.84 1.02 2.32
CA VAL A 10 5.25 0.89 2.68
C VAL A 10 6.06 1.60 1.57
N PRO A 11 7.01 2.51 1.89
CA PRO A 11 7.62 3.43 0.89
C PRO A 11 8.20 2.76 -0.36
N TRP A 12 8.63 1.50 -0.27
CA TRP A 12 9.17 0.75 -1.40
C TRP A 12 8.09 0.33 -2.42
N HIS A 13 6.82 0.15 -2.03
CA HIS A 13 5.74 -0.18 -2.96
C HIS A 13 5.41 1.02 -3.84
N ASP A 14 5.33 2.23 -3.27
CA ASP A 14 5.14 3.45 -4.05
C ASP A 14 6.33 3.71 -4.97
N PHE A 15 7.54 3.37 -4.52
CA PHE A 15 8.73 3.43 -5.35
C PHE A 15 8.68 2.44 -6.53
N VAL A 16 8.27 1.19 -6.30
CA VAL A 16 8.12 0.17 -7.36
C VAL A 16 6.98 0.53 -8.31
N ALA A 17 5.82 0.93 -7.77
CA ALA A 17 4.66 1.36 -8.55
C ALA A 17 4.99 2.61 -9.38
N GLY A 18 5.68 3.59 -8.81
CA GLY A 18 6.16 4.78 -9.50
C GLY A 18 7.21 4.46 -10.57
N SER A 19 8.11 3.51 -10.32
CA SER A 19 9.13 3.09 -11.29
C SER A 19 8.51 2.37 -12.48
N LEU A 20 7.62 1.40 -12.24
CA LEU A 20 6.91 0.67 -13.27
C LEU A 20 5.92 1.58 -14.02
N GLY A 21 5.26 2.50 -13.33
CA GLY A 21 4.45 3.56 -13.95
C GLY A 21 5.29 4.42 -14.90
N GLY A 22 6.51 4.79 -14.49
CA GLY A 22 7.48 5.47 -15.34
C GLY A 22 7.89 4.64 -16.56
N MET A 23 8.11 3.33 -16.41
CA MET A 23 8.42 2.43 -17.53
C MET A 23 7.25 2.30 -18.51
N ALA A 24 6.02 2.19 -18.01
CA ALA A 24 4.81 2.15 -18.81
C ALA A 24 4.64 3.46 -19.61
N GLN A 25 4.85 4.62 -18.95
CA GLN A 25 4.85 5.94 -19.59
C GLN A 25 5.82 6.01 -20.77
N VAL A 26 7.07 5.56 -20.54
CA VAL A 26 8.12 5.57 -21.57
C VAL A 26 7.70 4.65 -22.72
N THR A 27 7.21 3.45 -22.43
CA THR A 27 6.85 2.45 -23.44
C THR A 27 5.72 2.95 -24.34
N VAL A 28 4.63 3.44 -23.75
CA VAL A 28 3.47 3.96 -24.50
C VAL A 28 3.82 5.25 -25.24
N GLY A 29 4.69 6.08 -24.68
CA GLY A 29 5.09 7.36 -25.28
C GLY A 29 6.17 7.24 -26.36
N GLN A 30 6.93 6.15 -26.40
CA GLN A 30 8.13 6.02 -27.21
C GLN A 30 7.88 6.19 -28.73
N PRO A 31 6.80 5.64 -29.34
CA PRO A 31 6.56 5.83 -30.77
C PRO A 31 6.46 7.32 -31.16
N MET A 32 5.75 8.11 -30.35
CA MET A 32 5.63 9.56 -30.55
C MET A 32 6.96 10.28 -30.34
N ASP A 33 7.75 9.86 -29.34
CA ASP A 33 9.08 10.43 -29.09
C ASP A 33 10.07 10.16 -30.22
N THR A 34 10.02 8.98 -30.84
CA THR A 34 10.86 8.65 -32.00
C THR A 34 10.49 9.52 -33.20
N ILE A 35 9.20 9.67 -33.51
CA ILE A 35 8.73 10.54 -34.60
C ILE A 35 9.13 12.00 -34.32
N LYS A 36 8.88 12.48 -33.10
CA LYS A 36 9.26 13.82 -32.65
C LYS A 36 10.75 14.07 -32.88
N THR A 37 11.60 13.21 -32.33
CA THR A 37 13.06 13.42 -32.34
C THR A 37 13.59 13.41 -33.76
N ARG A 38 13.09 12.48 -34.62
CA ARG A 38 13.42 12.44 -36.04
C ARG A 38 13.07 13.73 -36.77
N LEU A 39 11.90 14.29 -36.50
CA LEU A 39 11.50 15.58 -37.08
C LEU A 39 12.31 16.78 -36.54
N GLN A 40 12.77 16.73 -35.29
CA GLN A 40 13.54 17.81 -34.68
C GLN A 40 14.99 17.86 -35.19
N ILE A 41 15.60 16.70 -35.41
CA ILE A 41 16.99 16.60 -35.89
C ILE A 41 17.10 16.78 -37.40
N GLU A 42 16.05 16.45 -38.15
CA GLU A 42 16.02 16.64 -39.59
C GLU A 42 15.71 18.12 -39.89
N GLY A 43 16.72 18.82 -40.40
CA GLY A 43 16.66 20.23 -40.75
C GLY A 43 15.70 20.54 -41.93
N PRO A 44 15.87 21.67 -42.62
CA PRO A 44 14.90 22.17 -43.61
C PRO A 44 14.77 21.27 -44.86
N ASN A 45 15.79 20.47 -45.17
CA ASN A 45 15.77 19.46 -46.25
C ASN A 45 15.65 18.03 -45.68
N GLY A 46 14.88 17.89 -44.60
CA GLY A 46 14.62 16.62 -43.92
C GLY A 46 13.98 15.58 -44.83
N ARG A 47 14.18 14.31 -44.49
CA ARG A 47 13.65 13.14 -45.21
C ARG A 47 12.14 12.99 -45.00
N PHE A 48 11.60 13.64 -43.97
CA PHE A 48 10.19 13.58 -43.59
C PHE A 48 9.44 14.88 -43.90
N LEU A 49 8.32 14.76 -44.61
CA LEU A 49 7.41 15.88 -44.92
C LEU A 49 6.53 16.26 -43.71
N GLY A 50 6.42 15.37 -42.72
CA GLY A 50 5.64 15.59 -41.51
C GLY A 50 5.56 14.35 -40.62
N PRO A 51 4.83 14.41 -39.49
CA PRO A 51 4.76 13.32 -38.51
C PRO A 51 4.23 12.00 -39.07
N MET A 52 3.18 12.05 -39.90
CA MET A 52 2.60 10.85 -40.47
C MET A 52 3.47 10.24 -41.56
N ASP A 53 4.19 11.07 -42.32
CA ASP A 53 5.17 10.62 -43.30
C ASP A 53 6.38 9.95 -42.60
N CYS A 54 6.87 10.56 -41.51
CA CYS A 54 7.90 9.98 -40.66
C CYS A 54 7.48 8.62 -40.08
N PHE A 55 6.24 8.50 -39.59
CA PHE A 55 5.70 7.24 -39.08
C PHE A 55 5.69 6.15 -40.17
N ARG A 56 5.11 6.43 -41.34
CA ARG A 56 5.02 5.46 -42.45
C ARG A 56 6.39 5.03 -42.96
N LYS A 57 7.28 6.00 -43.19
CA LYS A 57 8.65 5.72 -43.67
C LYS A 57 9.45 4.92 -42.63
N THR A 58 9.28 5.22 -41.34
CA THR A 58 9.90 4.42 -40.26
C THR A 58 9.46 2.97 -40.29
N ILE A 59 8.15 2.71 -40.37
CA ILE A 59 7.65 1.33 -40.43
C ILE A 59 8.12 0.63 -41.71
N SER A 60 8.08 1.33 -42.85
CA SER A 60 8.49 0.75 -44.14
C SER A 60 9.97 0.41 -44.20
N ASN A 61 10.85 1.22 -43.59
CA ASN A 61 12.30 1.08 -43.74
C ASN A 61 12.95 0.32 -42.58
N GLU A 62 12.35 0.31 -41.38
CA GLU A 62 12.95 -0.29 -40.18
C GLU A 62 12.03 -1.30 -39.48
N GLY A 63 10.79 -1.45 -39.97
CA GLY A 63 9.75 -2.23 -39.31
C GLY A 63 9.14 -1.52 -38.08
N PHE A 64 8.16 -2.17 -37.47
CA PHE A 64 7.43 -1.63 -36.32
C PHE A 64 8.34 -1.37 -35.11
N LEU A 65 9.33 -2.23 -34.87
CA LEU A 65 10.29 -2.07 -33.77
C LEU A 65 11.21 -0.85 -33.94
N GLY A 66 11.32 -0.29 -35.15
CA GLY A 66 12.04 0.96 -35.39
C GLY A 66 11.49 2.14 -34.58
N LEU A 67 10.19 2.13 -34.24
CA LEU A 67 9.56 3.15 -33.40
C LEU A 67 10.04 3.12 -31.94
N TYR A 68 10.62 2.00 -31.48
CA TYR A 68 11.11 1.82 -30.10
C TYR A 68 12.63 2.04 -29.97
N LYS A 69 13.29 2.47 -31.05
CA LYS A 69 14.73 2.73 -31.05
C LYS A 69 15.10 3.81 -30.02
N GLY A 70 16.14 3.55 -29.23
CA GLY A 70 16.60 4.46 -28.17
C GLY A 70 15.84 4.38 -26.84
N MET A 71 14.83 3.50 -26.71
CA MET A 71 14.03 3.36 -25.48
C MET A 71 14.80 2.77 -24.28
N ALA A 72 15.84 1.98 -24.53
CA ALA A 72 16.59 1.31 -23.46
C ALA A 72 17.25 2.30 -22.48
N SER A 73 17.77 3.42 -22.98
CA SER A 73 18.41 4.46 -22.14
C SER A 73 17.45 5.02 -21.08
N PRO A 74 16.26 5.57 -21.43
CA PRO A 74 15.32 6.07 -20.43
C PRO A 74 14.73 4.97 -19.54
N LEU A 75 14.51 3.74 -20.02
CA LEU A 75 13.96 2.67 -19.17
C LEU A 75 14.88 2.28 -18.01
N VAL A 76 16.19 2.20 -18.25
CA VAL A 76 17.17 1.87 -17.19
C VAL A 76 17.29 3.02 -16.18
N GLY A 77 17.19 4.27 -16.65
CA GLY A 77 17.35 5.45 -15.80
C GLY A 77 16.08 5.94 -15.10
N VAL A 78 14.89 5.45 -15.47
CA VAL A 78 13.61 6.08 -15.08
C VAL A 78 13.41 6.17 -13.58
N ALA A 79 13.78 5.12 -12.82
CA ALA A 79 13.63 5.10 -11.38
C ALA A 79 14.55 6.14 -10.70
N ALA A 80 15.80 6.23 -11.14
CA ALA A 80 16.78 7.17 -10.59
C ALA A 80 16.43 8.63 -10.92
N VAL A 81 16.01 8.90 -12.17
CA VAL A 81 15.57 10.21 -12.64
C VAL A 81 14.34 10.67 -11.84
N ASN A 82 13.30 9.83 -11.74
CA ASN A 82 12.09 10.18 -11.01
C ASN A 82 12.36 10.36 -9.51
N ALA A 83 13.15 9.49 -8.89
CA ALA A 83 13.50 9.61 -7.47
C ALA A 83 14.24 10.92 -7.17
N LEU A 84 15.23 11.28 -8.00
CA LEU A 84 15.96 12.53 -7.86
C LEU A 84 15.02 13.74 -8.04
N LEU A 85 14.15 13.70 -9.04
CA LEU A 85 13.18 14.75 -9.31
C LEU A 85 12.23 14.96 -8.12
N PHE A 86 11.62 13.89 -7.59
CA PHE A 86 10.71 13.98 -6.45
C PHE A 86 11.43 14.45 -5.18
N ALA A 87 12.61 13.92 -4.89
CA ALA A 87 13.40 14.34 -3.75
C ALA A 87 13.76 15.83 -3.83
N ALA A 88 14.21 16.30 -5.00
CA ALA A 88 14.51 17.72 -5.22
C ALA A 88 13.24 18.57 -5.08
N TYR A 89 12.14 18.17 -5.73
CA TYR A 89 10.85 18.87 -5.65
C TYR A 89 10.33 19.01 -4.22
N SER A 90 10.36 17.93 -3.43
CA SER A 90 9.96 17.96 -2.02
C SER A 90 10.82 18.92 -1.19
N ASN A 91 12.13 18.97 -1.42
CA ASN A 91 13.01 19.90 -0.71
C ASN A 91 12.75 21.37 -1.13
N PHE A 92 12.59 21.65 -2.42
CA PHE A 92 12.27 23.00 -2.89
C PHE A 92 10.88 23.48 -2.48
N LYS A 93 9.91 22.57 -2.31
CA LYS A 93 8.62 22.90 -1.68
C LYS A 93 8.80 23.28 -0.22
N LYS A 94 9.47 22.43 0.57
CA LYS A 94 9.71 22.66 2.01
C LYS A 94 10.41 23.99 2.30
N LEU A 95 11.32 24.43 1.42
CA LEU A 95 11.99 25.73 1.55
C LEU A 95 11.07 26.93 1.35
N GLN A 96 9.95 26.76 0.64
CA GLN A 96 8.99 27.83 0.34
C GLN A 96 7.74 27.77 1.25
N GLU A 97 7.61 26.72 2.06
CA GLU A 97 6.50 26.54 2.97
C GLU A 97 6.61 27.54 4.14
N PRO A 98 5.58 28.36 4.40
CA PRO A 98 5.59 29.31 5.52
C PRO A 98 5.59 28.62 6.89
N TYR A 99 5.04 27.40 6.94
CA TYR A 99 5.04 26.47 8.07
C TYR A 99 4.93 25.05 7.52
N PRO A 100 5.34 24.01 8.28
CA PRO A 100 5.29 22.62 7.80
C PRO A 100 3.89 22.24 7.29
N GLY A 101 3.78 21.94 5.99
CA GLY A 101 2.50 21.59 5.35
C GLY A 101 1.62 22.79 4.95
N GLY A 102 2.15 24.01 4.95
CA GLY A 102 1.40 25.20 4.55
C GLY A 102 1.02 25.25 3.07
N PRO A 103 -0.07 25.95 2.71
CA PRO A 103 -0.53 26.05 1.33
C PRO A 103 0.45 26.88 0.49
N LEU A 104 0.82 26.35 -0.68
CA LEU A 104 1.70 27.03 -1.63
C LEU A 104 0.87 27.61 -2.79
N THR A 105 1.29 28.76 -3.32
CA THR A 105 0.73 29.32 -4.56
C THR A 105 1.16 28.50 -5.78
N LEU A 106 0.42 28.61 -6.89
CA LEU A 106 0.81 27.97 -8.16
C LEU A 106 2.20 28.44 -8.63
N GLY A 107 2.55 29.71 -8.39
CA GLY A 107 3.86 30.26 -8.69
C GLY A 107 4.98 29.58 -7.88
N GLN A 108 4.80 29.41 -6.57
CA GLN A 108 5.78 28.72 -5.72
C GLN A 108 5.93 27.24 -6.09
N ILE A 109 4.84 26.59 -6.48
CA ILE A 109 4.87 25.21 -6.99
C ILE A 109 5.63 25.12 -8.31
N GLY A 110 5.42 26.09 -9.21
CA GLY A 110 6.22 26.22 -10.43
C GLY A 110 7.70 26.46 -10.14
N ILE A 111 8.04 27.32 -9.19
CA ILE A 111 9.44 27.58 -8.75
C ILE A 111 10.06 26.32 -8.15
N ALA A 112 9.32 25.57 -7.33
CA ALA A 112 9.79 24.29 -6.81
C ALA A 112 10.04 23.27 -7.93
N GLY A 113 9.15 23.24 -8.93
CA GLY A 113 9.32 22.45 -10.15
C GLY A 113 10.57 22.84 -10.94
N ALA A 114 10.79 24.13 -11.17
CA ALA A 114 11.99 24.65 -11.84
C ALA A 114 13.28 24.23 -11.11
N GLY A 115 13.32 24.38 -9.78
CA GLY A 115 14.45 23.96 -8.96
C GLY A 115 14.71 22.45 -9.08
N ALA A 116 13.65 21.64 -9.01
CA ALA A 116 13.75 20.20 -9.21
C ALA A 116 14.29 19.84 -10.60
N GLY A 117 13.87 20.56 -11.64
CA GLY A 117 14.35 20.41 -13.01
C GLY A 117 15.85 20.65 -13.17
N ILE A 118 16.40 21.66 -12.48
CA ILE A 118 17.84 21.94 -12.48
C ILE A 118 18.63 20.75 -11.92
N VAL A 119 18.19 20.20 -10.78
CA VAL A 119 18.84 19.04 -10.15
C VAL A 119 18.70 17.79 -11.03
N ASN A 120 17.51 17.60 -11.61
CA ASN A 120 17.22 16.46 -12.47
C ASN A 120 18.07 16.42 -13.76
N ALA A 121 18.47 17.58 -14.28
CA ALA A 121 19.26 17.70 -15.50
C ALA A 121 20.57 16.88 -15.47
N VAL A 122 21.15 16.64 -14.29
CA VAL A 122 22.38 15.85 -14.13
C VAL A 122 22.20 14.40 -14.60
N LEU A 123 21.06 13.78 -14.30
CA LEU A 123 20.74 12.43 -14.74
C LEU A 123 20.02 12.42 -16.08
N ALA A 124 19.17 13.41 -16.34
CA ALA A 124 18.39 13.48 -17.57
C ALA A 124 19.27 13.73 -18.81
N SER A 125 20.25 14.64 -18.72
CA SER A 125 21.07 15.03 -19.87
C SER A 125 21.78 13.87 -20.59
N PRO A 126 22.53 12.97 -19.91
CA PRO A 126 23.18 11.84 -20.58
C PRO A 126 22.16 10.82 -21.11
N VAL A 127 21.09 10.54 -20.36
CA VAL A 127 20.05 9.59 -20.76
C VAL A 127 19.36 10.05 -22.06
N GLU A 128 19.05 11.33 -22.15
CA GLU A 128 18.44 11.95 -23.32
C GLU A 128 19.39 12.02 -24.51
N LEU A 129 20.68 12.35 -24.30
CA LEU A 129 21.68 12.38 -25.37
C LEU A 129 21.79 11.02 -26.05
N LEU A 130 21.90 9.95 -25.26
CA LEU A 130 21.98 8.58 -25.77
C LEU A 130 20.71 8.21 -26.56
N LYS A 131 19.53 8.59 -26.06
CA LYS A 131 18.25 8.40 -26.76
C LYS A 131 18.25 9.10 -28.12
N ILE A 132 18.64 10.38 -28.16
CA ILE A 132 18.67 11.18 -29.40
C ILE A 132 19.63 10.58 -30.42
N LYS A 133 20.87 10.25 -30.01
CA LYS A 133 21.87 9.65 -30.90
C LYS A 133 21.39 8.32 -31.48
N MET A 134 20.72 7.49 -30.68
CA MET A 134 20.16 6.23 -31.17
C MET A 134 18.98 6.43 -32.13
N GLN A 135 18.08 7.38 -31.84
CA GLN A 135 16.91 7.68 -32.67
C GLN A 135 17.26 8.37 -34.00
N ALA A 136 18.38 9.09 -34.03
CA ALA A 136 18.94 9.72 -35.22
C ALA A 136 19.45 8.71 -36.27
N GLN A 137 19.79 7.49 -35.86
CA GLN A 137 20.19 6.44 -36.79
C GLN A 137 18.95 5.96 -37.56
N TYR A 138 18.81 6.36 -38.81
CA TYR A 138 17.68 6.02 -39.68
C TYR A 138 18.12 5.27 -40.96
N GLY A 139 17.40 4.20 -41.32
CA GLY A 139 17.46 3.54 -42.64
C GLY A 139 18.05 2.12 -42.63
N ALA A 140 17.50 1.25 -43.50
CA ALA A 140 18.05 -0.08 -43.77
C ALA A 140 19.35 0.06 -44.57
N GLY A 141 20.48 -0.39 -44.01
CA GLY A 141 21.81 -0.31 -44.65
C GLY A 141 22.65 0.92 -44.31
N SER A 142 22.12 1.85 -43.51
CA SER A 142 22.94 2.91 -42.89
C SER A 142 23.95 2.25 -41.94
N THR A 143 25.24 2.61 -42.00
CA THR A 143 26.23 2.13 -41.04
C THR A 143 25.74 2.39 -39.62
N VAL A 144 25.45 1.32 -38.87
CA VAL A 144 25.03 1.43 -37.48
C VAL A 144 26.24 1.93 -36.70
N HIS A 145 26.27 3.23 -36.40
CA HIS A 145 27.36 3.86 -35.65
C HIS A 145 27.35 3.41 -34.18
N TYR A 146 26.16 3.12 -33.64
CA TYR A 146 25.97 2.69 -32.26
C TYR A 146 25.08 1.45 -32.20
N SER A 147 25.63 0.34 -31.69
CA SER A 147 24.88 -0.90 -31.50
C SER A 147 23.90 -0.84 -30.31
N GLY A 148 24.12 0.09 -29.38
CA GLY A 148 23.27 0.27 -28.19
C GLY A 148 23.64 1.51 -27.36
N PRO A 149 22.91 1.80 -26.27
CA PRO A 149 23.17 2.96 -25.41
C PRO A 149 24.56 2.91 -24.75
N VAL A 150 25.00 1.72 -24.32
CA VAL A 150 26.31 1.52 -23.66
C VAL A 150 27.46 1.72 -24.64
N ASP A 151 27.31 1.21 -25.86
CA ASP A 151 28.29 1.41 -26.92
C ASP A 151 28.38 2.89 -27.33
N CYS A 152 27.24 3.55 -27.49
CA CYS A 152 27.17 5.00 -27.72
C CYS A 152 27.87 5.80 -26.61
N ALA A 153 27.59 5.50 -25.35
CA ALA A 153 28.23 6.15 -24.22
C ALA A 153 29.75 5.92 -24.23
N ARG A 154 30.20 4.69 -24.49
CA ARG A 154 31.62 4.33 -24.54
C ARG A 154 32.35 5.09 -25.64
N GLN A 155 31.79 5.14 -26.85
CA GLN A 155 32.39 5.86 -27.98
C GLN A 155 32.47 7.38 -27.70
N LEU A 156 31.38 7.98 -27.20
CA LEU A 156 31.36 9.41 -26.85
C LEU A 156 32.39 9.77 -25.78
N ILE A 157 32.56 8.93 -24.76
CA ILE A 157 33.56 9.12 -23.71
C ILE A 157 34.98 8.98 -24.29
N LYS A 158 35.21 8.00 -25.16
CA LYS A 158 36.51 7.76 -25.78
C LYS A 158 36.95 8.91 -26.68
N GLU A 159 36.03 9.49 -27.44
CA GLU A 159 36.34 10.56 -28.40
C GLU A 159 36.44 11.95 -27.75
N HIS A 160 35.54 12.27 -26.82
CA HIS A 160 35.35 13.63 -26.32
C HIS A 160 35.31 13.75 -24.78
N GLY A 161 35.53 12.64 -24.07
CA GLY A 161 35.47 12.58 -22.61
C GLY A 161 34.05 12.68 -22.04
N ILE A 162 33.93 12.69 -20.71
CA ILE A 162 32.64 12.73 -20.01
C ILE A 162 31.96 14.10 -20.18
N ARG A 163 32.69 15.19 -19.98
CA ARG A 163 32.13 16.56 -19.98
C ARG A 163 31.63 17.01 -21.35
N HIS A 164 32.40 16.77 -22.42
CA HIS A 164 32.08 17.25 -23.76
C HIS A 164 31.49 16.15 -24.66
N GLY A 165 31.69 14.88 -24.32
CA GLY A 165 31.06 13.72 -24.97
C GLY A 165 29.71 13.39 -24.35
N LEU A 166 29.70 12.73 -23.18
CA LEU A 166 28.47 12.21 -22.55
C LEU A 166 27.53 13.31 -22.02
N MET A 167 28.07 14.40 -21.50
CA MET A 167 27.30 15.55 -20.98
C MET A 167 27.12 16.66 -22.03
N ARG A 168 27.19 16.31 -23.31
CA ARG A 168 27.03 17.26 -24.41
C ARG A 168 25.65 17.91 -24.35
N GLY A 169 25.62 19.24 -24.41
CA GLY A 169 24.39 20.01 -24.33
C GLY A 169 23.78 20.09 -22.92
N TYR A 170 24.55 19.78 -21.87
CA TYR A 170 24.07 19.89 -20.48
C TYR A 170 23.38 21.22 -20.16
N TRP A 171 23.98 22.36 -20.53
CA TRP A 171 23.39 23.67 -20.21
C TRP A 171 22.09 23.96 -20.95
N ILE A 172 21.93 23.48 -22.19
CA ILE A 172 20.64 23.63 -22.88
C ILE A 172 19.59 22.68 -22.29
N SER A 173 19.99 21.50 -21.78
CA SER A 173 19.10 20.67 -20.96
C SER A 173 18.64 21.45 -19.73
N VAL A 174 19.54 22.00 -18.91
CA VAL A 174 19.17 22.78 -17.70
C VAL A 174 18.22 23.92 -18.04
N ILE A 175 18.52 24.74 -19.06
CA ILE A 175 17.67 25.87 -19.47
C ILE A 175 16.29 25.40 -19.94
N ARG A 176 16.18 24.22 -20.57
CA ARG A 176 14.91 23.62 -20.96
C ARG A 176 14.12 23.09 -19.75
N GLU A 177 14.80 22.43 -18.81
CA GLU A 177 14.15 21.80 -17.64
C GLU A 177 13.45 22.83 -16.74
N ILE A 178 14.01 24.04 -16.61
CA ILE A 178 13.46 25.10 -15.75
C ILE A 178 12.00 25.46 -16.12
N PRO A 179 11.72 26.00 -17.32
CA PRO A 179 10.34 26.31 -17.72
C PRO A 179 9.50 25.04 -17.91
N GLY A 180 10.11 23.93 -18.34
CA GLY A 180 9.42 22.65 -18.52
C GLY A 180 8.78 22.17 -17.21
N TYR A 181 9.59 21.92 -16.18
CA TYR A 181 9.07 21.43 -14.90
C TYR A 181 8.25 22.48 -14.14
N ALA A 182 8.55 23.78 -14.29
CA ALA A 182 7.66 24.82 -13.79
C ALA A 182 6.26 24.71 -14.40
N GLY A 183 6.18 24.57 -15.73
CA GLY A 183 4.93 24.36 -16.45
C GLY A 183 4.23 23.06 -16.07
N PHE A 184 4.97 21.97 -15.90
CA PHE A 184 4.41 20.68 -15.48
C PHE A 184 3.72 20.76 -14.14
N TYR A 185 4.44 21.18 -13.09
CA TYR A 185 3.91 21.19 -11.74
C TYR A 185 2.82 22.26 -11.56
N ALA A 186 2.94 23.42 -12.21
CA ALA A 186 1.89 24.44 -12.19
C ALA A 186 0.62 23.99 -12.92
N GLY A 187 0.75 23.35 -14.09
CA GLY A 187 -0.38 22.81 -14.85
C GLY A 187 -1.06 21.64 -14.14
N PHE A 188 -0.27 20.73 -13.57
CA PHE A 188 -0.76 19.60 -12.79
C PHE A 188 -1.55 20.08 -11.56
N GLU A 189 -0.96 20.96 -10.76
CA GLU A 189 -1.60 21.50 -9.56
C GLU A 189 -2.80 22.39 -9.92
N GLY A 190 -2.70 23.20 -10.97
CA GLY A 190 -3.80 24.06 -11.42
C GLY A 190 -5.05 23.26 -11.77
N MET A 191 -4.88 22.18 -12.53
CA MET A 191 -5.98 21.25 -12.84
C MET A 191 -6.47 20.51 -11.58
N LYS A 192 -5.56 20.10 -10.69
CA LYS A 192 -5.90 19.47 -9.41
C LYS A 192 -6.83 20.37 -8.57
N ARG A 193 -6.49 21.66 -8.44
CA ARG A 193 -7.29 22.66 -7.73
C ARG A 193 -8.64 22.90 -8.40
N TYR A 194 -8.66 22.95 -9.73
CA TYR A 194 -9.88 23.15 -10.50
C TYR A 194 -10.88 22.00 -10.34
N LEU A 195 -10.38 20.76 -10.29
CA LEU A 195 -11.20 19.55 -10.12
C LEU A 195 -11.55 19.23 -8.67
N THR A 196 -11.01 19.98 -7.70
CA THR A 196 -11.37 19.84 -6.29
C THR A 196 -12.71 20.57 -6.04
N PRO A 197 -13.71 19.93 -5.42
CA PRO A 197 -14.99 20.58 -5.10
C PRO A 197 -14.84 21.85 -4.26
N GLN A 198 -15.72 22.83 -4.47
CA GLN A 198 -15.72 24.08 -3.69
C GLN A 198 -15.97 23.78 -2.21
N GLY A 199 -15.08 24.28 -1.33
CA GLY A 199 -15.15 24.09 0.12
C GLY A 199 -14.15 23.05 0.65
N GLU A 200 -13.54 22.25 -0.22
CA GLU A 200 -12.50 21.27 0.13
C GLU A 200 -11.10 21.82 -0.14
N ASP A 201 -10.10 21.42 0.66
CA ASP A 201 -8.71 21.83 0.44
C ASP A 201 -8.04 20.95 -0.63
N PRO A 202 -7.58 21.52 -1.76
CA PRO A 202 -6.88 20.77 -2.81
C PRO A 202 -5.60 20.07 -2.36
N ALA A 203 -5.01 20.48 -1.23
CA ALA A 203 -3.83 19.82 -0.68
C ALA A 203 -4.17 18.45 -0.08
N THR A 204 -5.35 18.30 0.53
CA THR A 204 -5.76 17.12 1.29
C THR A 204 -6.84 16.30 0.61
N TYR A 205 -7.59 16.88 -0.33
CA TYR A 205 -8.69 16.19 -1.01
C TYR A 205 -8.17 15.03 -1.90
N PRO A 206 -8.66 13.79 -1.72
CA PRO A 206 -8.28 12.65 -2.55
C PRO A 206 -9.05 12.67 -3.87
N LEU A 207 -8.41 13.18 -4.93
CA LEU A 207 -8.99 13.11 -6.28
C LEU A 207 -9.05 11.66 -6.79
N GLY A 208 -10.13 11.33 -7.50
CA GLY A 208 -10.26 10.07 -8.21
C GLY A 208 -9.24 9.92 -9.35
N LEU A 209 -9.00 8.68 -9.78
CA LEU A 209 -7.99 8.33 -10.80
C LEU A 209 -8.12 9.16 -12.09
N LEU A 210 -9.33 9.29 -12.63
CA LEU A 210 -9.57 10.04 -13.87
C LEU A 210 -9.20 11.52 -13.73
N SER A 211 -9.47 12.11 -12.57
CA SER A 211 -9.09 13.50 -12.29
C SER A 211 -7.58 13.65 -12.13
N LEU A 212 -6.89 12.67 -11.52
CA LEU A 212 -5.43 12.65 -11.47
C LEU A 212 -4.79 12.45 -12.85
N MET A 213 -5.37 11.59 -13.69
CA MET A 213 -4.97 11.41 -15.09
C MET A 213 -5.14 12.70 -15.88
N ALA A 214 -6.27 13.39 -15.70
CA ALA A 214 -6.52 14.69 -16.31
C ALA A 214 -5.48 15.73 -15.86
N SER A 215 -5.19 15.82 -14.56
CA SER A 215 -4.13 16.69 -14.03
C SER A 215 -2.75 16.34 -14.59
N GLY A 216 -2.42 15.05 -14.69
CA GLY A 216 -1.19 14.57 -15.33
C GLY A 216 -1.07 14.95 -16.79
N ALA A 217 -2.15 14.78 -17.56
CA ALA A 217 -2.21 15.16 -18.96
C ALA A 217 -2.07 16.68 -19.13
N THR A 218 -2.77 17.48 -18.33
CA THR A 218 -2.64 18.95 -18.33
C THR A 218 -1.22 19.39 -17.98
N GLY A 219 -0.62 18.82 -16.92
CA GLY A 219 0.78 19.07 -16.58
C GLY A 219 1.72 18.72 -17.73
N GLY A 220 1.52 17.57 -18.38
CA GLY A 220 2.30 17.16 -19.55
C GLY A 220 2.17 18.13 -20.73
N VAL A 221 0.97 18.61 -21.02
CA VAL A 221 0.73 19.62 -22.07
C VAL A 221 1.41 20.94 -21.68
N SER A 222 1.21 21.44 -20.46
CA SER A 222 1.83 22.66 -19.95
C SER A 222 3.35 22.61 -19.97
N TYR A 223 3.97 21.47 -19.64
CA TYR A 223 5.42 21.25 -19.75
C TYR A 223 5.92 21.57 -21.15
N TRP A 224 5.29 20.97 -22.17
CA TRP A 224 5.75 21.13 -23.55
C TRP A 224 5.50 22.53 -24.05
N PHE A 225 4.35 23.15 -23.76
CA PHE A 225 4.12 24.55 -24.13
C PHE A 225 5.16 25.50 -23.52
N ALA A 226 5.62 25.23 -22.29
CA ALA A 226 6.59 26.07 -21.62
C ALA A 226 8.02 25.96 -22.19
N CYS A 227 8.44 24.78 -22.66
CA CYS A 227 9.84 24.54 -23.04
C CYS A 227 10.09 24.09 -24.48
N TYR A 228 9.06 23.95 -25.33
CA TYR A 228 9.23 23.30 -26.64
C TYR A 228 10.34 23.89 -27.53
N PRO A 229 10.44 25.23 -27.70
CA PRO A 229 11.50 25.81 -28.54
C PRO A 229 12.89 25.45 -28.04
N LEU A 230 13.09 25.38 -26.72
CA LEU A 230 14.34 24.98 -26.09
C LEU A 230 14.62 23.49 -26.27
N ASP A 231 13.58 22.66 -26.23
CA ASP A 231 13.70 21.22 -26.48
C ASP A 231 14.13 20.92 -27.93
N MET A 232 13.59 21.65 -28.90
CA MET A 232 14.02 21.55 -30.30
C MET A 232 15.51 21.92 -30.44
N LEU A 233 15.94 23.04 -29.85
CA LEU A 233 17.35 23.45 -29.85
C LEU A 233 18.24 22.42 -29.16
N LYS A 234 17.80 21.86 -28.03
CA LYS A 234 18.52 20.82 -27.30
C LYS A 234 18.77 19.60 -28.19
N SER A 235 17.72 19.07 -28.83
CA SER A 235 17.82 17.90 -29.71
C SER A 235 18.75 18.16 -30.89
N MET A 236 18.68 19.34 -31.51
CA MET A 236 19.58 19.72 -32.60
C MET A 236 21.04 19.79 -32.14
N ILE A 237 21.32 20.49 -31.03
CA ILE A 237 22.68 20.66 -30.48
C ILE A 237 23.27 19.31 -30.05
N GLN A 238 22.49 18.48 -29.36
CA GLN A 238 22.94 17.17 -28.90
C GLN A 238 23.21 16.21 -30.06
N ASN A 239 22.48 16.35 -31.17
CA ASN A 239 22.69 15.51 -32.34
C ASN A 239 23.92 15.91 -33.18
N GLN A 240 24.51 17.10 -33.00
CA GLN A 240 25.68 17.54 -33.77
C GLN A 240 26.84 16.53 -33.69
N PRO A 241 27.67 16.39 -34.75
CA PRO A 241 28.80 15.46 -34.77
C PRO A 241 29.82 15.80 -33.67
N ASN A 242 30.17 17.09 -33.56
CA ASN A 242 31.13 17.61 -32.60
C ASN A 242 30.43 18.28 -31.41
N PRO A 243 31.06 18.36 -30.23
CA PRO A 243 30.53 19.13 -29.11
C PRO A 243 30.39 20.62 -29.46
N PRO A 244 29.38 21.32 -28.93
CA PRO A 244 29.22 22.75 -29.13
C PRO A 244 30.42 23.52 -28.54
N LYS A 245 30.85 24.58 -29.22
CA LYS A 245 31.98 25.43 -28.82
C LYS A 245 31.49 26.85 -28.49
N GLY A 246 32.15 27.49 -27.51
CA GLY A 246 31.87 28.86 -27.11
C GLY A 246 30.73 29.00 -26.10
N ALA A 247 30.68 30.13 -25.39
CA ALA A 247 29.69 30.40 -24.35
C ALA A 247 28.28 30.68 -24.92
N PHE A 248 28.20 31.16 -26.16
CA PHE A 248 26.95 31.60 -26.80
C PHE A 248 26.36 30.57 -27.77
N TYR A 249 26.82 29.31 -27.72
CA TYR A 249 26.42 28.27 -28.68
C TYR A 249 24.89 28.06 -28.78
N ILE A 250 24.15 28.28 -27.70
CA ILE A 250 22.68 28.16 -27.66
C ILE A 250 22.04 29.27 -28.50
N MET A 251 22.55 30.50 -28.36
CA MET A 251 22.06 31.66 -29.11
C MET A 251 22.42 31.51 -30.60
N ASP A 252 23.60 30.99 -30.90
CA ASP A 252 24.03 30.74 -32.29
C ASP A 252 23.17 29.67 -32.95
N ALA A 253 22.87 28.58 -32.23
CA ALA A 253 21.92 27.56 -32.64
C ALA A 253 20.52 28.15 -32.88
N ALA A 254 20.01 29.00 -31.99
CA ALA A 254 18.72 29.66 -32.15
C ALA A 254 18.68 30.57 -33.39
N LYS A 255 19.74 31.37 -33.60
CA LYS A 255 19.87 32.21 -34.80
C LYS A 255 19.91 31.38 -36.08
N GLN A 256 20.62 30.24 -36.06
CA GLN A 256 20.67 29.32 -37.19
C GLN A 256 19.28 28.80 -37.53
N VAL A 257 18.54 28.27 -36.56
CA VAL A 257 17.19 27.75 -36.76
C VAL A 257 16.22 28.85 -37.23
N TYR A 258 16.33 30.07 -36.69
CA TYR A 258 15.51 31.19 -37.11
C TYR A 258 15.77 31.60 -38.58
N ARG A 259 17.02 31.50 -39.05
CA ARG A 259 17.38 31.77 -40.45
C ARG A 259 16.84 30.71 -41.42
N GLU A 260 16.53 29.50 -40.96
CA GLU A 260 15.96 28.44 -41.82
C GLU A 260 14.52 28.72 -42.25
N GLY A 261 13.74 29.47 -41.46
CA GLY A 261 12.31 29.63 -41.74
C GLY A 261 11.52 30.40 -40.68
N GLY A 262 12.16 31.29 -39.94
CA GLY A 262 11.57 32.07 -38.85
C GLY A 262 11.24 31.20 -37.64
N ILE A 263 10.02 31.34 -37.10
CA ILE A 263 9.62 30.66 -35.87
C ILE A 263 9.11 29.21 -36.10
N LYS A 264 8.64 28.89 -37.31
CA LYS A 264 8.04 27.58 -37.62
C LYS A 264 8.98 26.39 -37.34
N PRO A 265 10.29 26.44 -37.68
CA PRO A 265 11.23 25.36 -37.38
C PRO A 265 11.33 24.97 -35.91
N PHE A 266 11.15 25.91 -34.97
CA PHE A 266 11.19 25.64 -33.53
C PHE A 266 10.07 24.71 -33.06
N PHE A 267 9.00 24.54 -33.86
CA PHE A 267 7.85 23.71 -33.55
C PHE A 267 7.79 22.39 -34.35
N ARG A 268 8.88 22.01 -35.05
CA ARG A 268 8.98 20.69 -35.72
C ARG A 268 8.83 19.58 -34.68
N GLY A 269 7.87 18.67 -34.90
CA GLY A 269 7.56 17.57 -33.96
C GLY A 269 6.62 17.93 -32.80
N PHE A 270 6.03 19.13 -32.79
CA PHE A 270 5.18 19.57 -31.66
C PHE A 270 3.90 18.72 -31.53
N SER A 271 3.25 18.39 -32.66
CA SER A 271 2.01 17.61 -32.66
C SER A 271 2.15 16.21 -32.04
N PRO A 272 3.12 15.34 -32.43
CA PRO A 272 3.28 14.05 -31.76
C PRO A 272 3.61 14.22 -30.27
N THR A 273 4.28 15.30 -29.89
CA THR A 273 4.64 15.59 -28.49
C THR A 273 3.40 15.88 -27.62
N ILE A 274 2.47 16.70 -28.10
CA ILE A 274 1.23 17.01 -27.38
C ILE A 274 0.30 15.80 -27.34
N ILE A 275 0.17 15.08 -28.46
CA ILE A 275 -0.65 13.86 -28.54
C ILE A 275 -0.14 12.82 -27.54
N ARG A 276 1.19 12.72 -27.34
CA ARG A 276 1.81 11.80 -26.37
C ARG A 276 1.37 12.04 -24.93
N ALA A 277 1.06 13.27 -24.53
CA ALA A 277 0.81 13.63 -23.13
C ALA A 277 -0.34 12.82 -22.52
N VAL A 278 -1.43 12.61 -23.28
CA VAL A 278 -2.64 11.92 -22.78
C VAL A 278 -2.41 10.41 -22.61
N PRO A 279 -1.95 9.64 -23.63
CA PRO A 279 -1.68 8.21 -23.47
C PRO A 279 -0.59 7.91 -22.45
N ALA A 280 0.43 8.77 -22.36
CA ALA A 280 1.50 8.64 -21.38
C ALA A 280 1.00 8.84 -19.94
N ALA A 281 0.18 9.87 -19.70
CA ALA A 281 -0.45 10.07 -18.39
C ALA A 281 -1.34 8.88 -18.03
N ALA A 282 -2.19 8.43 -18.97
CA ALA A 282 -3.05 7.28 -18.75
C ALA A 282 -2.26 6.02 -18.37
N ALA A 283 -1.21 5.70 -19.13
CA ALA A 283 -0.35 4.54 -18.84
C ALA A 283 0.28 4.61 -17.45
N THR A 284 0.73 5.79 -17.02
CA THR A 284 1.37 5.99 -15.71
C THR A 284 0.40 5.70 -14.58
N PHE A 285 -0.77 6.33 -14.61
CA PHE A 285 -1.76 6.22 -13.52
C PHE A 285 -2.47 4.87 -13.51
N THR A 286 -2.80 4.30 -14.68
CA THR A 286 -3.34 2.93 -14.75
C THR A 286 -2.34 1.91 -14.19
N THR A 287 -1.05 2.06 -14.50
CA THR A 287 -0.02 1.18 -13.93
C THR A 287 0.12 1.39 -12.41
N TYR A 288 0.08 2.64 -11.95
CA TYR A 288 0.10 2.97 -10.53
C TYR A 288 -1.13 2.43 -9.77
N GLU A 289 -2.28 2.27 -10.42
CA GLU A 289 -3.49 1.69 -9.80
C GLU A 289 -3.47 0.16 -9.82
N LEU A 290 -3.04 -0.45 -10.93
CA LEU A 290 -3.00 -1.90 -11.10
C LEU A 290 -1.92 -2.58 -10.25
N ILE A 291 -0.80 -1.90 -9.95
CA ILE A 291 0.31 -2.50 -9.19
C ILE A 291 -0.04 -2.69 -7.72
N PRO A 292 -0.57 -1.70 -6.99
CA PRO A 292 -1.17 -1.92 -5.69
C PRO A 292 -2.24 -2.99 -5.76
N PHE A 293 -3.07 -3.06 -6.80
CA PHE A 293 -4.09 -4.11 -6.92
C PHE A 293 -3.49 -5.52 -7.07
N THR A 294 -2.42 -5.69 -7.85
CA THR A 294 -1.78 -7.00 -8.11
C THR A 294 -0.88 -7.43 -6.95
N LEU A 295 -0.18 -6.49 -6.32
CA LEU A 295 0.58 -6.71 -5.09
C LEU A 295 -0.33 -6.89 -3.86
N THR A 296 -1.55 -6.34 -3.90
CA THR A 296 -2.58 -6.60 -2.89
C THR A 296 -3.35 -7.89 -3.18
N GLN A 297 -3.45 -8.35 -4.44
CA GLN A 297 -4.02 -9.66 -4.78
C GLN A 297 -3.08 -10.83 -4.47
N THR A 298 -1.77 -10.61 -4.50
CA THR A 298 -0.78 -11.57 -3.96
C THR A 298 -0.63 -11.49 -2.44
N ARG A 299 -1.32 -10.55 -1.80
CA ARG A 299 -1.49 -10.49 -0.36
C ARG A 299 -2.85 -11.11 -0.02
N PRO A 300 -2.95 -12.15 0.82
CA PRO A 300 -4.23 -12.44 1.45
C PRO A 300 -4.70 -11.14 2.14
N GLN A 301 -5.99 -10.81 2.04
CA GLN A 301 -6.64 -9.61 2.62
C GLN A 301 -6.66 -9.64 4.16
N ASN A 302 -5.53 -9.97 4.78
CA ASN A 302 -5.33 -9.97 6.21
C ASN A 302 -4.97 -8.55 6.62
N MET A 303 -5.95 -7.85 7.17
CA MET A 303 -5.77 -6.61 7.94
C MET A 303 -5.03 -6.90 9.27
N SER A 304 -3.88 -7.58 9.19
CA SER A 304 -2.99 -7.90 10.30
C SER A 304 -1.53 -7.55 10.00
N SER A 305 -1.23 -6.95 8.85
CA SER A 305 0.16 -6.77 8.42
C SER A 305 0.79 -5.44 8.82
N ALA A 306 0.88 -5.19 10.13
CA ALA A 306 2.15 -4.80 10.74
C ALA A 306 2.86 -6.03 11.37
N TYR A 307 2.15 -7.13 11.58
CA TYR A 307 2.62 -8.32 12.31
C TYR A 307 2.96 -9.53 11.43
N GLY A 308 2.65 -9.48 10.13
CA GLY A 308 2.87 -10.59 9.19
C GLY A 308 4.33 -10.86 8.82
N ALA A 309 5.26 -9.98 9.20
CA ALA A 309 6.70 -10.14 8.96
C ALA A 309 7.46 -10.74 10.15
N ILE A 310 6.76 -11.07 11.25
CA ILE A 310 7.37 -11.64 12.45
C ILE A 310 7.24 -13.17 12.37
N ALA A 311 8.38 -13.86 12.26
CA ALA A 311 8.43 -15.32 12.20
C ALA A 311 7.77 -15.93 13.45
N ARG A 312 6.88 -16.90 13.24
CA ARG A 312 6.28 -17.66 14.35
C ARG A 312 7.39 -18.47 15.05
N PRO A 313 7.41 -18.53 16.39
CA PRO A 313 8.29 -19.44 17.09
C PRO A 313 7.93 -20.90 16.74
N VAL A 314 8.94 -21.72 16.46
CA VAL A 314 8.77 -23.16 16.21
C VAL A 314 8.81 -23.87 17.56
N SER A 315 7.77 -24.64 17.88
CA SER A 315 7.71 -25.45 19.09
C SER A 315 7.69 -26.94 18.74
N ASP A 316 8.60 -27.71 19.34
CA ASP A 316 8.67 -29.17 19.23
C ASP A 316 7.68 -29.89 20.17
N LYS A 317 6.86 -29.15 20.94
CA LYS A 317 5.92 -29.72 21.91
C LYS A 317 4.55 -29.98 21.28
N SER A 318 4.12 -31.24 21.27
CA SER A 318 2.80 -31.61 20.78
C SER A 318 1.68 -31.15 21.73
N LEU A 319 0.71 -30.40 21.19
CA LEU A 319 -0.56 -30.01 21.83
C LEU A 319 -1.37 -31.20 22.36
N SER A 320 -1.11 -32.43 21.87
CA SER A 320 -1.78 -33.65 22.32
C SER A 320 -1.42 -34.07 23.76
N SER A 321 -0.41 -33.45 24.37
CA SER A 321 0.07 -33.79 25.72
C SER A 321 -0.66 -33.07 26.87
N ILE A 322 -1.41 -31.99 26.59
CA ILE A 322 -1.87 -31.06 27.65
C ILE A 322 -3.36 -30.68 27.55
N LEU A 323 -4.07 -30.93 26.44
CA LEU A 323 -5.54 -30.83 26.47
C LEU A 323 -6.05 -31.95 27.39
N PRO A 324 -6.52 -31.64 28.60
CA PRO A 324 -6.71 -32.65 29.64
C PRO A 324 -7.71 -33.69 29.14
N ARG A 325 -7.40 -34.97 29.42
CA ARG A 325 -8.33 -36.08 29.21
C ARG A 325 -9.70 -35.87 29.88
N ASN A 326 -9.84 -34.91 30.80
CA ASN A 326 -11.10 -34.48 31.42
C ASN A 326 -10.91 -33.10 32.10
N ALA A 327 -11.33 -31.99 31.50
CA ALA A 327 -11.59 -30.74 32.25
C ALA A 327 -13.07 -30.71 32.64
N THR A 328 -13.41 -31.32 33.77
CA THR A 328 -14.76 -31.25 34.32
C THR A 328 -14.91 -29.91 35.04
N LEU A 329 -15.81 -29.05 34.54
CA LEU A 329 -16.17 -27.80 35.20
C LEU A 329 -16.68 -28.09 36.61
N ARG A 330 -15.92 -27.70 37.66
CA ARG A 330 -16.45 -27.61 39.03
C ARG A 330 -16.51 -26.14 39.41
N GLN A 331 -17.72 -25.60 39.51
CA GLN A 331 -17.93 -24.28 40.10
C GLN A 331 -17.86 -24.43 41.63
N HIS A 332 -16.89 -23.78 42.27
CA HIS A 332 -16.90 -23.60 43.72
C HIS A 332 -18.01 -22.58 44.06
N VAL A 333 -19.11 -23.05 44.63
CA VAL A 333 -20.11 -22.16 45.26
C VAL A 333 -19.53 -21.73 46.61
N ASN A 334 -19.15 -20.47 46.73
CA ASN A 334 -18.81 -19.88 48.04
C ASN A 334 -20.09 -19.75 48.86
N GLY A 335 -20.08 -20.35 50.04
CA GLY A 335 -21.20 -20.39 50.96
C GLY A 335 -21.55 -19.00 51.51
N ASN A 336 -22.84 -18.65 51.39
CA ASN A 336 -23.61 -18.01 52.45
C ASN A 336 -25.03 -18.56 52.35
N GLY A 337 -25.50 -19.15 53.45
CA GLY A 337 -26.67 -20.02 53.49
C GLY A 337 -27.98 -19.31 53.15
N ALA A 338 -28.72 -19.90 52.21
CA ALA A 338 -30.17 -19.95 52.20
C ALA A 338 -30.59 -21.19 51.42
N SER A 339 -31.26 -22.12 52.12
CA SER A 339 -31.85 -23.34 51.58
C SER A 339 -32.86 -23.02 50.48
N VAL A 340 -32.67 -23.57 49.28
CA VAL A 340 -33.77 -23.78 48.32
C VAL A 340 -33.73 -25.23 47.87
N ALA A 341 -34.85 -25.91 48.14
CA ALA A 341 -35.11 -27.30 47.85
C ALA A 341 -35.32 -27.57 46.36
N ASN A 342 -35.02 -28.81 45.96
CA ASN A 342 -35.45 -29.51 44.75
C ASN A 342 -34.94 -28.99 43.38
N GLY A 343 -34.11 -29.83 42.73
CA GLY A 343 -33.89 -29.83 41.28
C GLY A 343 -32.52 -29.29 40.81
N GLU A 344 -31.72 -30.19 40.24
CA GLU A 344 -30.68 -29.96 39.21
C GLU A 344 -29.56 -28.93 39.42
N ALA A 345 -28.31 -29.42 39.46
CA ALA A 345 -27.13 -28.67 39.01
C ALA A 345 -26.05 -29.64 38.49
N THR A 346 -26.31 -30.27 37.34
CA THR A 346 -25.25 -30.95 36.56
C THR A 346 -24.31 -29.88 36.02
N ALA A 347 -23.07 -29.84 36.53
CA ALA A 347 -22.04 -28.98 35.97
C ALA A 347 -21.77 -29.43 34.52
N ALA A 348 -22.14 -28.59 33.55
CA ALA A 348 -21.97 -28.92 32.14
C ALA A 348 -20.48 -29.07 31.82
N ALA A 349 -20.04 -30.23 31.33
CA ALA A 349 -18.67 -30.41 30.84
C ALA A 349 -18.38 -29.48 29.64
N ALA A 350 -17.13 -29.08 29.42
CA ALA A 350 -16.72 -28.29 28.26
C ALA A 350 -15.38 -28.78 27.71
N THR A 351 -15.21 -28.72 26.38
CA THR A 351 -14.02 -29.19 25.67
C THR A 351 -13.46 -28.09 24.76
N LEU A 352 -12.13 -27.90 24.78
CA LEU A 352 -11.42 -26.91 23.96
C LEU A 352 -10.81 -27.58 22.73
N PHE A 353 -11.07 -27.00 21.55
CA PHE A 353 -10.52 -27.45 20.26
C PHE A 353 -9.69 -26.34 19.63
N ARG A 354 -8.61 -26.72 18.93
CA ARG A 354 -7.91 -25.84 17.98
C ARG A 354 -8.62 -25.90 16.64
N ILE A 355 -8.78 -24.78 15.94
CA ILE A 355 -9.37 -24.73 14.60
C ILE A 355 -8.37 -24.15 13.59
N THR A 356 -8.20 -24.82 12.44
CA THR A 356 -7.20 -24.47 11.41
C THR A 356 -7.78 -24.42 9.99
N SER A 357 -7.13 -23.64 9.12
CA SER A 357 -7.44 -23.54 7.68
C SER A 357 -6.69 -24.56 6.82
N SER A 358 -5.63 -25.20 7.33
CA SER A 358 -4.85 -26.18 6.57
C SER A 358 -5.68 -27.44 6.25
N LYS A 359 -5.63 -27.88 5.00
CA LYS A 359 -6.22 -29.16 4.54
C LYS A 359 -5.40 -30.38 5.00
N ASP A 360 -4.14 -30.19 5.40
CA ASP A 360 -3.25 -31.26 5.82
C ASP A 360 -3.30 -31.43 7.34
N LEU A 361 -3.94 -32.53 7.77
CA LEU A 361 -3.96 -33.01 9.14
C LEU A 361 -2.66 -33.80 9.41
N ASP A 362 -1.62 -33.17 9.93
CA ASP A 362 -0.44 -33.90 10.41
C ASP A 362 -0.87 -34.96 11.44
N SER A 363 -0.49 -36.21 11.14
CA SER A 363 -1.10 -37.44 11.65
C SER A 363 -0.94 -37.66 13.16
N ALA A 364 -0.08 -36.88 13.83
CA ALA A 364 0.22 -37.02 15.26
C ALA A 364 -0.59 -36.08 16.18
N SER A 365 -1.29 -35.08 15.63
CA SER A 365 -1.88 -33.93 16.38
C SER A 365 -3.42 -33.88 16.39
N GLN A 366 -4.09 -34.91 15.86
CA GLN A 366 -5.47 -34.83 15.36
C GLN A 366 -6.60 -34.86 16.41
N VAL A 367 -6.34 -35.20 17.69
CA VAL A 367 -7.43 -35.48 18.65
C VAL A 367 -8.30 -34.26 18.95
N TYR A 368 -7.75 -33.05 18.89
CA TYR A 368 -8.48 -31.82 19.24
C TYR A 368 -8.31 -30.70 18.19
N THR A 369 -8.05 -31.05 16.93
CA THR A 369 -7.93 -30.08 15.84
C THR A 369 -9.11 -30.23 14.87
N LEU A 370 -9.90 -29.16 14.72
CA LEU A 370 -10.97 -29.03 13.74
C LEU A 370 -10.45 -28.27 12.52
N THR A 371 -10.90 -28.64 11.32
CA THR A 371 -10.64 -27.84 10.12
C THR A 371 -11.89 -27.05 9.77
N GLN A 372 -11.72 -25.83 9.27
CA GLN A 372 -12.85 -24.98 8.85
C GLN A 372 -13.71 -25.69 7.80
N ALA A 373 -13.08 -26.36 6.84
CA ALA A 373 -13.76 -27.11 5.79
C ALA A 373 -14.59 -28.29 6.32
N ALA A 374 -14.20 -28.88 7.47
CA ALA A 374 -14.93 -29.99 8.07
C ALA A 374 -16.10 -29.55 8.96
N GLN A 375 -16.16 -28.27 9.36
CA GLN A 375 -17.17 -27.75 10.29
C GLN A 375 -17.70 -26.36 9.88
N PRO A 376 -18.32 -26.25 8.68
CA PRO A 376 -18.81 -24.98 8.18
C PRO A 376 -19.91 -24.36 9.07
N SER A 377 -20.83 -25.18 9.61
CA SER A 377 -21.92 -24.68 10.46
C SER A 377 -21.43 -24.08 11.79
N LEU A 378 -20.34 -24.61 12.35
CA LEU A 378 -19.69 -24.05 13.55
C LEU A 378 -19.01 -22.71 13.24
N VAL A 379 -18.33 -22.61 12.09
CA VAL A 379 -17.69 -21.36 11.65
C VAL A 379 -18.76 -20.28 11.41
N THR A 380 -19.87 -20.62 10.76
CA THR A 380 -21.02 -19.72 10.61
C THR A 380 -21.59 -19.27 11.98
N ALA A 381 -21.70 -20.17 12.96
CA ALA A 381 -22.15 -19.81 14.31
C ALA A 381 -21.16 -18.86 15.01
N MET A 382 -19.85 -19.09 14.88
CA MET A 382 -18.82 -18.18 15.39
C MET A 382 -18.94 -16.80 14.75
N HIS A 383 -19.11 -16.75 13.42
CA HIS A 383 -19.30 -15.50 12.66
C HIS A 383 -20.52 -14.70 13.13
N GLN A 384 -21.65 -15.37 13.36
CA GLN A 384 -22.86 -14.73 13.88
C GLN A 384 -22.61 -14.09 15.26
N VAL A 385 -22.01 -14.85 16.18
CA VAL A 385 -21.65 -14.35 17.53
C VAL A 385 -20.66 -13.18 17.44
N PHE A 386 -19.70 -13.23 16.53
CA PHE A 386 -18.74 -12.13 16.32
C PHE A 386 -19.46 -10.84 15.91
N ASN A 387 -20.35 -10.94 14.92
CA ASN A 387 -21.08 -9.79 14.40
C ASN A 387 -22.07 -9.21 15.42
N GLU A 388 -22.62 -10.02 16.32
CA GLU A 388 -23.40 -9.51 17.46
C GLU A 388 -22.54 -8.67 18.42
N GLU A 389 -21.32 -9.11 18.73
CA GLU A 389 -20.39 -8.33 19.57
C GLU A 389 -19.96 -7.02 18.91
N VAL A 390 -19.73 -7.03 17.60
CA VAL A 390 -19.41 -5.83 16.82
C VAL A 390 -20.59 -4.85 16.83
N LYS A 391 -21.82 -5.34 16.58
CA LYS A 391 -23.03 -4.51 16.62
C LYS A 391 -23.27 -3.87 17.98
N ARG A 392 -22.92 -4.58 19.05
CA ARG A 392 -23.02 -4.08 20.43
C ARG A 392 -22.04 -2.94 20.71
N GLY A 393 -20.88 -2.94 20.06
CA GLY A 393 -19.93 -1.82 20.09
C GLY A 393 -19.13 -1.66 21.38
N ASP A 394 -19.10 -2.65 22.29
CA ASP A 394 -18.43 -2.52 23.60
C ASP A 394 -17.00 -3.09 23.64
N THR A 395 -16.65 -4.02 22.74
CA THR A 395 -15.46 -4.88 22.89
C THR A 395 -14.51 -4.86 21.71
N TYR A 396 -15.00 -4.59 20.50
CA TYR A 396 -14.25 -4.70 19.25
C TYR A 396 -14.32 -3.38 18.48
N PRO A 397 -13.21 -2.89 17.89
CA PRO A 397 -13.15 -1.60 17.20
C PRO A 397 -13.76 -1.61 15.79
N GLN A 398 -14.28 -2.75 15.32
CA GLN A 398 -14.90 -2.86 14.01
C GLN A 398 -16.16 -1.99 13.94
N GLU A 399 -16.22 -1.07 12.98
CA GLU A 399 -17.37 -0.18 12.76
C GLU A 399 -18.55 -0.89 12.05
N PHE A 400 -18.25 -1.97 11.33
CA PHE A 400 -19.20 -2.73 10.52
C PHE A 400 -19.07 -4.23 10.78
N ALA A 401 -20.20 -4.93 10.66
CA ALA A 401 -20.22 -6.39 10.66
C ALA A 401 -19.36 -6.92 9.50
N LEU A 402 -18.58 -7.96 9.77
CA LEU A 402 -17.77 -8.63 8.75
C LEU A 402 -18.65 -9.59 7.96
N ASP A 403 -18.38 -9.76 6.66
CA ASP A 403 -18.88 -10.92 5.92
C ASP A 403 -18.13 -12.21 6.34
N GLU A 404 -18.60 -13.39 5.93
CA GLU A 404 -17.98 -14.66 6.33
C GLU A 404 -16.51 -14.77 5.87
N THR A 405 -16.19 -14.28 4.67
CA THR A 405 -14.83 -14.33 4.11
C THR A 405 -13.87 -13.41 4.87
N GLN A 406 -14.36 -12.22 5.24
CA GLN A 406 -13.63 -11.25 6.06
C GLN A 406 -13.44 -11.78 7.49
N PHE A 407 -14.46 -12.41 8.07
CA PHE A 407 -14.35 -13.06 9.36
C PHE A 407 -13.35 -14.19 9.33
N ASP A 408 -13.36 -15.04 8.30
CA ASP A 408 -12.42 -16.14 8.18
C ASP A 408 -10.98 -15.64 8.11
N SER A 409 -10.74 -14.65 7.24
CA SER A 409 -9.43 -14.02 7.05
C SER A 409 -8.96 -13.31 8.32
N TYR A 410 -9.87 -12.66 9.04
CA TYR A 410 -9.56 -11.99 10.29
C TYR A 410 -9.30 -13.00 11.40
N PHE A 411 -10.27 -13.84 11.75
CA PHE A 411 -10.25 -14.66 12.94
C PHE A 411 -9.25 -15.81 12.86
N PHE A 412 -9.06 -16.40 11.66
CA PHE A 412 -8.20 -17.57 11.48
C PHE A 412 -6.83 -17.25 10.84
N SER A 413 -6.42 -15.97 10.82
CA SER A 413 -5.05 -15.59 10.42
C SER A 413 -3.97 -15.99 11.45
N GLY A 414 -4.38 -16.40 12.65
CA GLY A 414 -3.51 -16.91 13.73
C GLY A 414 -3.95 -18.30 14.20
N ASP A 415 -3.52 -18.68 15.41
CA ASP A 415 -4.01 -19.89 16.07
C ASP A 415 -5.34 -19.61 16.75
N SER A 416 -6.39 -20.35 16.39
CA SER A 416 -7.73 -20.13 16.92
C SER A 416 -8.19 -21.33 17.73
N PHE A 417 -8.89 -21.06 18.82
CA PHE A 417 -9.37 -22.06 19.77
C PHE A 417 -10.84 -21.82 20.11
N VAL A 418 -11.63 -22.88 20.10
CA VAL A 418 -13.07 -22.87 20.36
C VAL A 418 -13.41 -23.74 21.56
N LEU A 419 -14.24 -23.21 22.47
CA LEU A 419 -14.72 -23.90 23.65
C LEU A 419 -16.18 -24.33 23.42
N LEU A 420 -16.42 -25.64 23.43
CA LEU A 420 -17.73 -26.23 23.21
C LEU A 420 -18.26 -26.88 24.50
N LYS A 421 -19.57 -26.78 24.72
CA LYS A 421 -20.31 -27.47 25.77
C LYS A 421 -20.42 -28.95 25.41
N GLY A 422 -20.18 -29.80 26.40
CA GLY A 422 -20.14 -31.25 26.26
C GLY A 422 -18.74 -31.84 26.49
N HIS A 423 -18.73 -33.14 26.75
CA HIS A 423 -17.52 -33.94 26.77
C HIS A 423 -17.36 -34.59 25.39
N TYR A 424 -16.26 -34.26 24.71
CA TYR A 424 -15.94 -34.83 23.41
C TYR A 424 -14.63 -35.58 23.51
N ARG A 425 -14.61 -36.82 23.01
CA ARG A 425 -13.42 -37.67 23.01
C ARG A 425 -12.39 -37.21 21.99
N ASP A 426 -12.86 -36.78 20.82
CA ASP A 426 -12.01 -36.28 19.75
C ASP A 426 -12.76 -35.34 18.79
N ALA A 427 -12.02 -34.76 17.85
CA ALA A 427 -12.53 -33.90 16.79
C ALA A 427 -13.56 -34.58 15.87
N ARG A 428 -13.58 -35.92 15.76
CA ARG A 428 -14.50 -36.67 14.90
C ARG A 428 -15.93 -36.68 15.47
N GLU A 429 -16.06 -36.69 16.80
CA GLU A 429 -17.38 -36.56 17.45
C GLU A 429 -18.03 -35.21 17.20
N VAL A 430 -17.21 -34.15 17.18
CA VAL A 430 -17.68 -32.81 16.77
C VAL A 430 -17.99 -32.78 15.28
N GLN A 431 -17.17 -33.44 14.44
CA GLN A 431 -17.40 -33.51 13.00
C GLN A 431 -18.73 -34.15 12.60
N ALA A 432 -19.23 -35.08 13.42
CA ALA A 432 -20.51 -35.75 13.20
C ALA A 432 -21.73 -34.86 13.50
N LYS A 433 -21.56 -33.74 14.22
CA LYS A 433 -22.60 -32.72 14.42
C LYS A 433 -22.62 -31.74 13.25
N ALA A 434 -23.78 -31.57 12.61
CA ALA A 434 -23.91 -30.80 11.38
C ALA A 434 -24.83 -29.56 11.47
N ASP A 435 -25.67 -29.42 12.50
CA ASP A 435 -26.74 -28.41 12.51
C ASP A 435 -26.37 -27.10 13.25
N ALA A 436 -26.53 -25.97 12.57
CA ALA A 436 -26.27 -24.62 13.08
C ALA A 436 -27.20 -24.20 14.23
N LYS A 437 -28.43 -24.75 14.32
CA LYS A 437 -29.35 -24.45 15.42
C LYS A 437 -28.82 -24.95 16.77
N GLU A 438 -28.08 -26.06 16.79
CA GLU A 438 -27.50 -26.65 18.00
C GLU A 438 -26.31 -25.84 18.53
N TRP A 439 -25.52 -25.21 17.65
CA TRP A 439 -24.34 -24.45 18.06
C TRP A 439 -24.64 -23.24 18.94
N SER A 440 -25.84 -22.66 18.84
CA SER A 440 -26.25 -21.54 19.70
C SER A 440 -26.21 -21.88 21.21
N GLN A 441 -26.41 -23.17 21.56
CA GLN A 441 -26.40 -23.68 22.94
C GLN A 441 -25.07 -24.35 23.33
N ASP A 442 -24.31 -24.81 22.32
CA ASP A 442 -23.08 -25.57 22.52
C ASP A 442 -21.81 -24.73 22.37
N LEU A 443 -21.84 -23.64 21.59
CA LEU A 443 -20.71 -22.72 21.45
C LEU A 443 -20.61 -21.80 22.66
N LEU A 444 -19.70 -22.10 23.60
CA LEU A 444 -19.53 -21.28 24.81
C LEU A 444 -18.75 -20.00 24.53
N GLY A 445 -17.69 -20.10 23.73
CA GLY A 445 -16.83 -18.98 23.37
C GLY A 445 -15.55 -19.44 22.70
N TYR A 446 -14.71 -18.51 22.29
CA TYR A 446 -13.52 -18.81 21.49
C TYR A 446 -12.51 -17.66 21.56
N PHE A 447 -11.24 -17.95 21.24
CA PHE A 447 -10.17 -16.96 21.21
C PHE A 447 -9.17 -17.24 20.09
N TYR A 448 -8.45 -16.21 19.67
CA TYR A 448 -7.30 -16.35 18.77
C TYR A 448 -6.00 -15.95 19.47
N VAL A 449 -4.88 -16.41 18.94
CA VAL A 449 -3.51 -16.00 19.28
C VAL A 449 -2.80 -15.57 17.99
N LYS A 450 -2.27 -14.35 17.98
CA LYS A 450 -1.58 -13.78 16.82
C LYS A 450 -0.23 -13.17 17.22
N PRO A 451 0.74 -13.11 16.29
CA PRO A 451 1.98 -12.36 16.51
C PRO A 451 1.69 -10.88 16.82
N ASN A 452 2.43 -10.30 17.77
CA ASN A 452 2.35 -8.91 18.19
C ASN A 452 3.72 -8.45 18.70
N PHE A 453 4.58 -7.88 17.84
CA PHE A 453 6.02 -7.72 18.14
C PHE A 453 6.65 -9.13 18.41
N PRO A 454 7.82 -9.33 19.08
CA PRO A 454 8.33 -10.68 19.34
C PRO A 454 7.51 -11.47 20.38
N ILE A 455 6.33 -10.97 20.76
CA ILE A 455 5.37 -11.54 21.71
C ILE A 455 4.02 -11.79 21.01
N CYS A 456 3.01 -12.34 21.68
CA CYS A 456 1.69 -12.54 21.07
C CYS A 456 0.62 -11.54 21.56
N ASN A 457 -0.50 -11.48 20.85
CA ASN A 457 -1.75 -10.86 21.28
C ASN A 457 -2.89 -11.88 21.16
N GLY A 458 -3.97 -11.66 21.90
CA GLY A 458 -5.17 -12.50 21.85
C GLY A 458 -6.44 -11.67 21.80
N GLY A 459 -7.45 -12.20 21.10
CA GLY A 459 -8.81 -11.68 21.11
C GLY A 459 -9.77 -12.77 21.56
N PHE A 460 -10.71 -12.40 22.42
CA PHE A 460 -11.61 -13.32 23.11
C PHE A 460 -13.06 -12.97 22.82
N ILE A 461 -13.90 -14.00 22.68
CA ILE A 461 -15.34 -13.87 22.49
C ILE A 461 -16.04 -14.89 23.37
N VAL A 462 -17.05 -14.43 24.11
CA VAL A 462 -17.96 -15.27 24.88
C VAL A 462 -19.32 -15.16 24.21
N ASN A 463 -19.94 -16.29 23.92
CA ASN A 463 -21.29 -16.30 23.35
C ASN A 463 -22.25 -15.56 24.29
N PRO A 464 -23.00 -14.55 23.80
CA PRO A 464 -23.98 -13.80 24.59
C PRO A 464 -24.93 -14.68 25.41
N ALA A 465 -25.34 -15.84 24.88
CA ALA A 465 -26.22 -16.79 25.55
C ALA A 465 -25.64 -17.41 26.83
N HIS A 466 -24.32 -17.33 27.03
CA HIS A 466 -23.59 -17.95 28.14
C HIS A 466 -22.79 -16.95 28.99
N ARG A 467 -23.13 -15.66 28.91
CA ARG A 467 -22.53 -14.62 29.76
C ARG A 467 -22.90 -14.81 31.24
N GLY A 468 -22.04 -14.31 32.13
CA GLY A 468 -22.24 -14.43 33.58
C GLY A 468 -21.88 -15.81 34.16
N LEU A 469 -21.63 -16.82 33.32
CA LEU A 469 -21.28 -18.19 33.74
C LEU A 469 -19.76 -18.41 33.95
N GLY A 470 -18.95 -17.35 33.90
CA GLY A 470 -17.50 -17.45 34.09
C GLY A 470 -16.70 -17.93 32.86
N ILE A 471 -17.33 -18.05 31.69
CA ILE A 471 -16.70 -18.54 30.44
C ILE A 471 -15.45 -17.74 30.06
N GLY A 472 -15.45 -16.41 30.18
CA GLY A 472 -14.27 -15.59 29.91
C GLY A 472 -13.06 -15.97 30.77
N GLY A 473 -13.30 -16.36 32.03
CA GLY A 473 -12.28 -16.89 32.92
C GLY A 473 -11.68 -18.20 32.41
N ILE A 474 -12.52 -19.10 31.92
CA ILE A 474 -12.09 -20.39 31.35
C ILE A 474 -11.22 -20.16 30.10
N LEU A 475 -11.67 -19.29 29.18
CA LEU A 475 -10.91 -18.96 27.97
C LEU A 475 -9.57 -18.29 28.30
N GLY A 476 -9.54 -17.37 29.28
CA GLY A 476 -8.29 -16.74 29.74
C GLY A 476 -7.30 -17.73 30.36
N LYS A 477 -7.78 -18.68 31.18
CA LYS A 477 -6.93 -19.76 31.72
C LYS A 477 -6.41 -20.68 30.62
N ALA A 478 -7.27 -21.04 29.67
CA ALA A 478 -6.88 -21.84 28.52
C ALA A 478 -5.78 -21.14 27.70
N PHE A 479 -5.92 -19.83 27.48
CA PHE A 479 -4.90 -19.01 26.83
C PHE A 479 -3.55 -19.08 27.56
N LEU A 480 -3.54 -18.90 28.89
CA LEU A 480 -2.30 -18.95 29.68
C LEU A 480 -1.58 -20.32 29.59
N ARG A 481 -2.32 -21.41 29.39
CA ARG A 481 -1.76 -22.76 29.24
C ARG A 481 -1.28 -23.05 27.82
N VAL A 482 -2.03 -22.61 26.81
CA VAL A 482 -1.79 -22.99 25.41
C VAL A 482 -0.68 -22.15 24.75
N VAL A 483 -0.61 -20.87 25.08
CA VAL A 483 0.28 -19.91 24.41
C VAL A 483 1.78 -20.24 24.57
N PRO A 484 2.28 -20.65 25.76
CA PRO A 484 3.67 -21.09 25.91
C PRO A 484 4.00 -22.34 25.09
N ILE A 485 3.03 -23.23 24.92
CA ILE A 485 3.21 -24.50 24.20
C ILE A 485 3.39 -24.24 22.71
N ILE A 486 2.65 -23.28 22.15
CA ILE A 486 2.82 -22.86 20.74
C ILE A 486 4.03 -21.93 20.53
N GLY A 487 4.84 -21.68 21.57
CA GLY A 487 6.19 -21.11 21.46
C GLY A 487 6.34 -19.65 21.87
N TYR A 488 5.30 -18.97 22.34
CA TYR A 488 5.41 -17.57 22.77
C TYR A 488 5.89 -17.46 24.22
N LYS A 489 6.81 -16.53 24.47
CA LYS A 489 7.39 -16.26 25.80
C LYS A 489 6.65 -15.18 26.58
N ALA A 490 5.90 -14.31 25.89
CA ALA A 490 5.07 -13.29 26.52
C ALA A 490 3.86 -12.94 25.64
N SER A 491 2.88 -12.25 26.23
CA SER A 491 1.67 -11.75 25.59
C SER A 491 1.41 -10.30 25.97
N MET A 492 0.90 -9.51 25.01
CA MET A 492 0.39 -8.16 25.24
C MET A 492 -0.97 -7.98 24.56
N PHE A 493 -1.97 -7.56 25.34
CA PHE A 493 -3.28 -7.14 24.83
C PHE A 493 -3.24 -5.64 24.55
N ASN A 494 -3.25 -5.30 23.26
CA ASN A 494 -3.04 -3.92 22.80
C ASN A 494 -4.18 -2.97 23.14
N LEU A 495 -5.42 -3.44 23.07
CA LEU A 495 -6.62 -2.61 23.13
C LEU A 495 -7.71 -3.30 23.97
N VAL A 496 -7.63 -3.17 25.30
CA VAL A 496 -8.76 -3.52 26.19
C VAL A 496 -9.51 -2.24 26.55
N PHE A 497 -10.63 -1.96 25.89
CA PHE A 497 -11.37 -0.71 26.08
C PHE A 497 -11.87 -0.53 27.51
N VAL A 498 -11.78 0.71 28.03
CA VAL A 498 -12.25 1.06 29.38
C VAL A 498 -13.75 0.85 29.57
N SER A 499 -14.52 0.88 28.48
CA SER A 499 -15.94 0.51 28.43
C SER A 499 -16.19 -0.96 28.79
N ASN A 500 -15.24 -1.86 28.50
CA ASN A 500 -15.35 -3.28 28.80
C ASN A 500 -14.85 -3.60 30.22
N VAL A 501 -15.65 -3.18 31.21
CA VAL A 501 -15.38 -3.39 32.64
C VAL A 501 -15.21 -4.87 32.99
N ALA A 502 -15.91 -5.77 32.30
CA ALA A 502 -15.83 -7.21 32.51
C ALA A 502 -14.44 -7.76 32.14
N SER A 503 -13.93 -7.41 30.96
CA SER A 503 -12.59 -7.80 30.51
C SER A 503 -11.50 -7.23 31.42
N ILE A 504 -11.61 -5.97 31.83
CA ILE A 504 -10.64 -5.35 32.74
C ILE A 504 -10.58 -6.07 34.09
N LYS A 505 -11.74 -6.36 34.69
CA LYS A 505 -11.81 -7.14 35.94
C LYS A 505 -11.24 -8.54 35.77
N LEU A 506 -11.51 -9.16 34.62
CA LEU A 506 -11.01 -10.50 34.30
C LEU A 506 -9.49 -10.53 34.21
N TRP A 507 -8.87 -9.66 33.41
CA TRP A 507 -7.42 -9.66 33.21
C TRP A 507 -6.66 -9.34 34.49
N ARG A 508 -7.17 -8.38 35.29
CA ARG A 508 -6.61 -8.09 36.63
C ARG A 508 -6.71 -9.31 37.56
N ARG A 509 -7.84 -10.03 37.54
CA ARG A 509 -8.02 -11.25 38.35
C ARG A 509 -7.11 -12.39 37.92
N LEU A 510 -6.86 -12.53 36.62
CA LEU A 510 -5.93 -13.53 36.08
C LEU A 510 -4.46 -13.16 36.31
N GLY A 511 -4.17 -11.95 36.81
CA GLY A 511 -2.83 -11.50 37.17
C GLY A 511 -2.07 -10.78 36.05
N PHE A 512 -2.73 -10.40 34.95
CA PHE A 512 -2.09 -9.61 33.90
C PHE A 512 -1.66 -8.25 34.44
N GLN A 513 -0.45 -7.82 34.09
CA GLN A 513 0.09 -6.53 34.47
C GLN A 513 -0.49 -5.44 33.58
N GLU A 514 -1.05 -4.40 34.18
CA GLU A 514 -1.45 -3.19 33.47
C GLU A 514 -0.19 -2.33 33.19
N ILE A 515 0.15 -2.14 31.92
CA ILE A 515 1.40 -1.47 31.51
C ILE A 515 1.19 -0.07 30.94
N GLY A 516 -0.05 0.29 30.59
CA GLY A 516 -0.34 1.61 30.05
C GLY A 516 -1.81 1.82 29.71
N ARG A 517 -2.17 3.09 29.52
CA ARG A 517 -3.49 3.52 29.03
C ARG A 517 -3.30 4.40 27.80
N ILE A 518 -3.93 4.01 26.70
CA ILE A 518 -3.94 4.78 25.46
C ILE A 518 -5.21 5.64 25.44
N PRO A 519 -5.11 6.98 25.45
CA PRO A 519 -6.27 7.84 25.35
C PRO A 519 -6.87 7.79 23.94
N LYS A 520 -8.21 7.83 23.84
CA LYS A 520 -8.95 7.85 22.56
C LYS A 520 -8.58 6.70 21.60
N ALA A 521 -8.35 5.51 22.15
CA ALA A 521 -7.80 4.35 21.44
C ALA A 521 -8.80 3.64 20.50
N GLY A 522 -10.10 3.83 20.70
CA GLY A 522 -11.13 3.25 19.82
C GLY A 522 -12.36 4.13 19.72
N ARG A 523 -13.00 4.11 18.54
CA ARG A 523 -14.30 4.73 18.31
C ARG A 523 -15.36 3.66 18.52
N LEU A 524 -16.17 3.80 19.56
CA LEU A 524 -17.20 2.83 19.93
C LEU A 524 -18.59 3.47 19.81
N ARG A 525 -19.56 2.72 19.27
CA ARG A 525 -20.96 3.16 19.17
C ARG A 525 -21.56 3.29 20.57
N GLY A 526 -22.26 4.39 20.84
CA GLY A 526 -22.99 4.63 22.10
C GLY A 526 -22.20 5.30 23.24
N GLN A 527 -20.96 5.72 23.02
CA GLN A 527 -20.08 6.34 24.04
C GLN A 527 -19.90 7.86 23.87
N GLY A 528 -20.70 8.54 23.03
CA GLY A 528 -20.63 9.99 22.84
C GLY A 528 -20.94 10.78 24.13
N GLN A 529 -20.15 11.82 24.41
CA GLN A 529 -20.47 12.79 25.46
C GLN A 529 -21.70 13.60 25.01
N GLY A 530 -22.88 13.24 25.56
CA GLY A 530 -24.12 13.95 25.29
C GLY A 530 -24.09 15.38 25.81
N GLY A 531 -24.00 16.34 24.89
CA GLY A 531 -24.69 17.63 25.07
C GLY A 531 -26.19 17.39 24.97
N GLN A 532 -26.97 18.05 25.83
CA GLN A 532 -28.44 18.00 25.85
C GLN A 532 -29.02 18.64 24.58
N ASP A 533 -28.93 17.99 23.41
CA ASP A 533 -29.68 18.35 22.18
C ASP A 533 -29.41 17.32 21.04
N ALA A 534 -29.63 16.03 21.29
CA ALA A 534 -29.54 15.00 20.25
C ALA A 534 -30.83 14.17 20.17
N SER A 535 -31.73 14.54 19.26
CA SER A 535 -32.99 13.86 18.98
C SER A 535 -32.90 12.87 17.80
N SER A 536 -31.72 12.33 17.48
CA SER A 536 -31.52 11.26 16.51
C SER A 536 -30.69 10.13 17.14
N SER A 537 -31.22 8.90 17.11
CA SER A 537 -30.68 7.73 17.79
C SER A 537 -29.47 7.07 17.09
N ASP A 538 -28.84 7.71 16.11
CA ASP A 538 -27.72 7.14 15.33
C ASP A 538 -26.37 7.89 15.50
N ASP A 539 -26.33 9.05 16.16
CA ASP A 539 -25.14 9.94 16.14
C ASP A 539 -24.32 10.01 17.45
N ASN A 540 -24.56 9.12 18.42
CA ASN A 540 -23.88 9.20 19.73
C ASN A 540 -22.59 8.35 19.79
N GLU A 541 -21.64 8.64 18.90
CA GLU A 541 -20.33 7.97 18.84
C GLU A 541 -19.26 8.72 19.66
N GLY A 542 -18.47 8.00 20.46
CA GLY A 542 -17.43 8.58 21.32
C GLY A 542 -16.11 7.83 21.25
N TYR A 543 -15.01 8.56 21.42
CA TYR A 543 -13.68 7.97 21.57
C TYR A 543 -13.50 7.41 22.98
N VAL A 544 -13.08 6.16 23.06
CA VAL A 544 -12.89 5.41 24.31
C VAL A 544 -11.42 5.06 24.47
N ASP A 545 -10.91 5.23 25.68
CA ASP A 545 -9.55 4.85 26.03
C ASP A 545 -9.39 3.32 26.06
N ALA A 546 -8.16 2.83 25.89
CA ALA A 546 -7.84 1.42 26.07
C ALA A 546 -6.72 1.22 27.08
N ILE A 547 -6.81 0.14 27.84
CA ILE A 547 -5.78 -0.34 28.74
C ILE A 547 -4.96 -1.41 28.02
N GLN A 548 -3.65 -1.35 28.19
CA GLN A 548 -2.71 -2.38 27.75
C GLN A 548 -2.40 -3.34 28.89
N PHE A 549 -2.53 -4.63 28.63
CA PHE A 549 -2.19 -5.70 29.56
C PHE A 549 -1.01 -6.51 29.04
N TYR A 550 -0.09 -6.88 29.93
CA TYR A 550 1.09 -7.68 29.66
C TYR A 550 1.12 -8.94 30.53
N TRP A 551 1.66 -10.02 29.98
CA TRP A 551 1.94 -11.25 30.67
C TRP A 551 3.26 -11.86 30.18
N ASP A 552 4.13 -12.22 31.11
CA ASP A 552 5.37 -12.96 30.84
C ASP A 552 5.21 -14.42 31.26
N PHE A 553 5.26 -15.34 30.29
CA PHE A 553 5.05 -16.77 30.55
C PHE A 553 6.25 -17.45 31.20
N GLU A 554 7.42 -16.81 31.23
CA GLU A 554 8.63 -17.35 31.86
C GLU A 554 8.71 -16.97 33.34
N THR A 555 8.18 -15.80 33.73
CA THR A 555 8.35 -15.26 35.09
C THR A 555 7.06 -15.18 35.91
N MET A 556 5.89 -15.13 35.28
CA MET A 556 4.61 -14.98 35.98
C MET A 556 3.94 -16.33 36.18
N ALA A 557 3.63 -16.66 37.43
CA ALA A 557 2.88 -17.87 37.77
C ALA A 557 1.37 -17.63 37.67
N VAL A 558 0.66 -18.60 37.10
CA VAL A 558 -0.81 -18.64 37.18
C VAL A 558 -1.19 -18.82 38.66
N PRO A 559 -2.11 -18.00 39.22
CA PRO A 559 -2.49 -18.15 40.62
C PRO A 559 -3.01 -19.56 40.93
N ALA A 560 -2.53 -20.18 42.02
CA ALA A 560 -2.81 -21.58 42.38
C ALA A 560 -4.31 -21.90 42.54
N GLU A 561 -5.14 -20.90 42.86
CA GLU A 561 -6.60 -21.00 42.93
C GLU A 561 -7.27 -21.29 41.56
N TYR A 562 -6.51 -21.25 40.47
CA TYR A 562 -6.98 -21.46 39.10
C TYR A 562 -6.33 -22.65 38.39
N ASP A 563 -5.61 -23.51 39.12
CA ASP A 563 -4.83 -24.62 38.57
C ASP A 563 -5.64 -25.91 38.31
N ALA A 564 -6.91 -25.96 38.71
CA ALA A 564 -7.83 -27.09 38.46
C ALA A 564 -8.43 -27.07 37.04
#